data_AF-A0A560KIA7-F1
#
_entry.id   AF-A0A560KIA7-F1
#
_cell.length_a   1.000
_cell.length_b   1.000
_cell.length_c   1.000
_cell.angle_alpha   90.00
_cell.angle_beta   90.00
_cell.angle_gamma   90.00
#
_symmetry.space_group_name_H-M   'P 1'
#
loop_
_entity.id
_entity.type
_entity.pdbx_description
1 polymer ?
#
loop_
_entity_poly.entity_id
_entity_poly.type
_entity_poly.pdbx_seq_one_letter_code
_entity_poly.pdbx_strand_id
1 'polypeptide(L)'
;MSFPAPHLGAPHPRADTPAFDPQAFDAATGRHVRACLDAADRDDRPYRHWYLNSVFPSAVAEALATLPFAAPEIDDTRGRRETHNSTRTFLSTDNQLLYPVCGAVAAAFQAPETVATLARQFGVDLGGSSLRIEYCLDREGFWLEPHTDIGAKLFTMLVYLSTGPDAENLGTDIMDGPEGGHAGRASGRFNTGLVFIPGSDTWHGFARRPFQGIRRTIIINYVKPEWRARHELAFPTEPVGLP
;
A
#
# COMPACT_ATOMS: atom_id res chain seq x y z
N MET A 1 1.29 -49.04 24.04
CA MET A 1 2.46 -48.13 24.12
C MET A 1 2.19 -46.98 23.17
N SER A 2 1.78 -45.82 23.69
CA SER A 2 1.53 -44.61 22.89
C SER A 2 2.56 -43.56 23.27
N PHE A 3 3.33 -43.08 22.31
CA PHE A 3 4.20 -41.92 22.49
C PHE A 3 3.39 -40.63 22.24
N PRO A 4 3.53 -39.59 23.08
CA PRO A 4 2.90 -38.31 22.81
C PRO A 4 3.66 -37.56 21.70
N ALA A 5 2.90 -36.84 20.87
CA ALA A 5 3.44 -35.98 19.81
C ALA A 5 4.19 -34.76 20.40
N PRO A 6 5.24 -34.24 19.74
CA PRO A 6 5.98 -33.10 20.23
C PRO A 6 5.12 -31.83 20.12
N HIS A 7 4.99 -31.10 21.22
CA HIS A 7 4.44 -29.75 21.24
C HIS A 7 5.40 -28.82 20.48
N LEU A 8 5.00 -28.37 19.30
CA LEU A 8 5.61 -27.22 18.61
C LEU A 8 5.28 -25.98 19.44
N GLY A 9 6.26 -25.51 20.21
CA GLY A 9 6.18 -24.25 20.94
C GLY A 9 5.94 -23.09 19.98
N ALA A 10 5.09 -22.14 20.40
CA ALA A 10 4.88 -20.89 19.69
C ALA A 10 6.24 -20.17 19.49
N PRO A 11 6.48 -19.55 18.32
CA PRO A 11 7.72 -18.83 18.09
C PRO A 11 7.87 -17.72 19.13
N HIS A 12 8.98 -17.75 19.89
CA HIS A 12 9.38 -16.63 20.72
C HIS A 12 9.59 -15.39 19.83
N PRO A 13 9.10 -14.20 20.25
CA PRO A 13 9.49 -12.97 19.58
C PRO A 13 11.01 -12.86 19.68
N ARG A 14 11.67 -12.63 18.53
CA ARG A 14 13.09 -12.29 18.51
C ARG A 14 13.26 -11.01 19.34
N ALA A 15 13.87 -11.14 20.51
CA ALA A 15 14.47 -10.00 21.19
C ALA A 15 15.56 -9.44 20.27
N ASP A 16 15.62 -8.11 20.16
CA ASP A 16 16.60 -7.31 19.41
C ASP A 16 16.15 -6.72 18.06
N THR A 17 14.84 -6.48 17.86
CA THR A 17 14.44 -5.41 16.92
C THR A 17 14.47 -4.08 17.69
N PRO A 18 15.37 -3.12 17.34
CA PRO A 18 15.40 -1.83 18.02
C PRO A 18 14.05 -1.13 17.87
N ALA A 19 13.59 -0.50 18.96
CA ALA A 19 12.36 0.29 18.96
C ALA A 19 12.43 1.37 17.86
N PHE A 20 11.32 1.58 17.16
CA PHE A 20 11.20 2.61 16.13
C PHE A 20 11.54 3.99 16.72
N ASP A 21 12.61 4.63 16.24
CA ASP A 21 13.03 5.99 16.62
C ASP A 21 12.51 7.03 15.60
N PRO A 22 11.46 7.81 15.95
CA PRO A 22 10.82 8.73 15.01
C PRO A 22 11.76 9.75 14.36
N GLN A 23 12.83 10.18 15.03
CA GLN A 23 13.74 11.20 14.50
C GLN A 23 14.84 10.61 13.58
N ALA A 24 15.12 9.32 13.69
CA ALA A 24 16.14 8.63 12.88
C ALA A 24 15.59 8.09 11.54
N PHE A 25 14.27 7.93 11.41
CA PHE A 25 13.69 7.18 10.29
C PHE A 25 13.32 8.01 9.06
N ASP A 26 13.02 9.30 9.15
CA ASP A 26 12.48 10.06 7.99
C ASP A 26 13.46 10.06 6.80
N ALA A 27 14.71 10.49 7.05
CA ALA A 27 15.71 10.58 5.98
C ALA A 27 16.17 9.21 5.47
N ALA A 28 16.27 8.21 6.36
CA ALA A 28 16.68 6.86 5.99
C ALA A 28 15.58 6.13 5.20
N THR A 29 14.32 6.25 5.63
CA THR A 29 13.15 5.70 4.94
C THR A 29 13.01 6.33 3.57
N GLY A 30 13.09 7.65 3.46
CA GLY A 30 13.05 8.34 2.16
C GLY A 30 14.16 7.87 1.22
N ARG A 31 15.41 7.74 1.69
CA ARG A 31 16.51 7.21 0.87
C ARG A 31 16.26 5.78 0.39
N HIS A 32 15.79 4.91 1.28
CA HIS A 32 15.49 3.51 0.95
C HIS A 32 14.36 3.41 -0.08
N VAL A 33 13.27 4.14 0.14
CA VAL A 33 12.14 4.21 -0.79
C VAL A 33 12.63 4.64 -2.17
N ARG A 34 13.38 5.74 -2.28
CA ARG A 34 13.92 6.20 -3.58
C ARG A 34 14.78 5.15 -4.28
N ALA A 35 15.67 4.48 -3.55
CA ALA A 35 16.48 3.40 -4.12
C ALA A 35 15.61 2.24 -4.65
N CYS A 36 14.54 1.88 -3.94
CA CYS A 36 13.57 0.90 -4.42
C CYS A 36 12.82 1.37 -5.67
N LEU A 37 12.43 2.65 -5.74
CA LEU A 37 11.75 3.22 -6.90
C LEU A 37 12.64 3.25 -8.14
N ASP A 38 13.91 3.66 -8.00
CA ASP A 38 14.88 3.64 -9.11
C ASP A 38 15.14 2.21 -9.62
N ALA A 39 15.01 1.20 -8.76
CA ALA A 39 15.20 -0.22 -9.09
C ALA A 39 13.90 -0.94 -9.55
N ALA A 40 12.81 -0.21 -9.76
CA ALA A 40 11.52 -0.79 -10.11
C ALA A 40 11.58 -1.56 -11.45
N ASP A 41 11.06 -2.78 -11.46
CA ASP A 41 10.99 -3.61 -12.67
C ASP A 41 9.74 -3.27 -13.47
N ARG A 42 9.88 -2.97 -14.75
CA ARG A 42 8.79 -2.46 -15.60
C ARG A 42 8.22 -3.59 -16.46
N ASP A 43 6.90 -3.62 -16.54
CA ASP A 43 6.17 -4.34 -17.57
C ASP A 43 5.17 -3.38 -18.25
N ASP A 44 4.96 -3.58 -19.55
CA ASP A 44 4.08 -2.76 -20.38
C ASP A 44 2.78 -3.47 -20.77
N ARG A 45 2.56 -4.71 -20.31
CA ARG A 45 1.36 -5.50 -20.64
C ARG A 45 0.52 -5.82 -19.41
N PRO A 46 -0.82 -5.69 -19.48
CA PRO A 46 -1.62 -5.14 -20.56
C PRO A 46 -1.56 -3.60 -20.63
N TYR A 47 -1.05 -2.96 -19.57
CA TYR A 47 -0.74 -1.54 -19.51
C TYR A 47 0.59 -1.38 -18.76
N ARG A 48 1.16 -0.17 -18.82
CA ARG A 48 2.43 0.12 -18.15
C ARG A 48 2.29 0.13 -16.63
N HIS A 49 3.07 -0.71 -15.98
CA HIS A 49 3.15 -0.83 -14.53
C HIS A 49 4.55 -1.26 -14.10
N TRP A 50 4.81 -1.20 -12.80
CA TRP A 50 6.10 -1.58 -12.24
C TRP A 50 5.94 -2.41 -10.96
N TYR A 51 6.85 -3.34 -10.78
CA TYR A 51 6.98 -4.14 -9.58
C TYR A 51 8.11 -3.61 -8.70
N LEU A 52 7.86 -3.62 -7.40
CA LEU A 52 8.79 -3.18 -6.37
C LEU A 52 9.11 -4.32 -5.43
N ASN A 53 10.35 -4.36 -4.93
CA ASN A 53 10.78 -5.33 -3.94
C ASN A 53 11.52 -4.62 -2.80
N SER A 54 11.18 -4.99 -1.56
CA SER A 54 11.72 -4.35 -0.35
C SER A 54 11.48 -2.84 -0.32
N VAL A 55 10.22 -2.43 -0.45
CA VAL A 55 9.79 -1.02 -0.56
C VAL A 55 10.28 -0.16 0.61
N PHE A 56 10.18 -0.68 1.83
CA PHE A 56 10.59 0.00 3.04
C PHE A 56 11.78 -0.70 3.71
N PRO A 57 12.54 0.00 4.58
CA PRO A 57 13.39 -0.67 5.56
C PRO A 57 12.58 -1.69 6.36
N SER A 58 13.16 -2.84 6.70
CA SER A 58 12.43 -3.94 7.36
C SER A 58 11.70 -3.49 8.63
N ALA A 59 12.34 -2.68 9.48
CA ALA A 59 11.72 -2.14 10.69
C ALA A 59 10.47 -1.29 10.41
N VAL A 60 10.46 -0.52 9.32
CA VAL A 60 9.31 0.29 8.90
C VAL A 60 8.19 -0.62 8.38
N ALA A 61 8.52 -1.60 7.52
CA ALA A 61 7.54 -2.56 7.01
C ALA A 61 6.89 -3.37 8.14
N GLU A 62 7.70 -3.84 9.10
CA GLU A 62 7.24 -4.59 10.27
C GLU A 62 6.35 -3.72 11.17
N ALA A 63 6.77 -2.49 11.48
CA ALA A 63 5.97 -1.56 12.27
C ALA A 63 4.61 -1.28 11.61
N LEU A 64 4.57 -1.04 10.29
CA LEU A 64 3.33 -0.88 9.54
C LEU A 64 2.45 -2.13 9.62
N ALA A 65 3.03 -3.32 9.54
CA ALA A 65 2.29 -4.59 9.59
C ALA A 65 1.63 -4.86 10.95
N THR A 66 2.18 -4.27 12.02
CA THR A 66 1.72 -4.44 13.41
C THR A 66 0.82 -3.31 13.92
N LEU A 67 0.49 -2.31 13.09
CA LEU A 67 -0.40 -1.22 13.50
C LEU A 67 -1.73 -1.78 14.01
N PRO A 68 -2.24 -1.31 15.17
CA PRO A 68 -3.39 -1.91 15.85
C PRO A 68 -4.73 -1.48 15.25
N PHE A 69 -4.76 -1.21 13.95
CA PHE A 69 -6.00 -0.88 13.26
C PHE A 69 -6.88 -2.12 13.12
N ALA A 70 -8.16 -1.95 13.42
CA ALA A 70 -9.13 -3.03 13.28
C ALA A 70 -9.47 -3.21 11.80
N ALA A 71 -9.45 -4.45 11.32
CA ALA A 71 -10.05 -4.76 10.03
C ALA A 71 -11.55 -4.47 10.14
N PRO A 72 -12.14 -3.64 9.27
CA PRO A 72 -13.56 -3.36 9.32
C PRO A 72 -14.34 -4.67 9.24
N GLU A 73 -15.45 -4.77 9.95
CA GLU A 73 -16.43 -5.83 9.68
C GLU A 73 -17.03 -5.52 8.31
N ILE A 74 -16.91 -6.46 7.39
CA ILE A 74 -17.34 -6.29 6.01
C ILE A 74 -18.39 -7.36 5.73
N ASP A 75 -19.65 -6.96 5.60
CA ASP A 75 -20.67 -7.74 4.88
C ASP A 75 -20.34 -7.78 3.37
N ASP A 76 -21.01 -8.62 2.57
CA ASP A 76 -20.72 -8.74 1.12
C ASP A 76 -20.58 -7.37 0.43
N THR A 77 -19.33 -7.00 0.10
CA THR A 77 -18.97 -5.71 -0.54
C THR A 77 -19.57 -5.57 -1.93
N ARG A 78 -20.14 -6.65 -2.48
CA ARG A 78 -20.52 -6.80 -3.89
C ARG A 78 -19.40 -6.38 -4.84
N GLY A 79 -18.15 -6.56 -4.39
CA GLY A 79 -16.95 -6.25 -5.17
C GLY A 79 -16.57 -4.78 -5.20
N ARG A 80 -17.13 -3.92 -4.33
CA ARG A 80 -16.83 -2.48 -4.31
C ARG A 80 -16.27 -2.01 -2.98
N ARG A 81 -15.18 -1.23 -3.03
CA ARG A 81 -14.61 -0.56 -1.84
C ARG A 81 -15.44 0.63 -1.35
N GLU A 82 -16.30 1.21 -2.20
CA GLU A 82 -17.06 2.43 -1.90
C GLU A 82 -18.25 2.23 -0.95
N THR A 83 -18.62 0.98 -0.66
CA THR A 83 -19.78 0.67 0.19
C THR A 83 -19.59 1.10 1.66
N HIS A 84 -18.35 1.38 2.09
CA HIS A 84 -18.01 1.67 3.49
C HIS A 84 -16.91 2.74 3.65
N ASN A 85 -17.05 3.89 2.97
CA ASN A 85 -16.04 4.97 3.06
C ASN A 85 -15.74 5.44 4.50
N SER A 86 -16.70 5.35 5.43
CA SER A 86 -16.53 5.77 6.83
C SER A 86 -15.62 4.87 7.68
N THR A 87 -15.25 3.68 7.20
CA THR A 87 -14.40 2.73 7.94
C THR A 87 -12.98 2.64 7.39
N ARG A 88 -12.65 3.46 6.38
CA ARG A 88 -11.32 3.49 5.77
C ARG A 88 -10.33 4.14 6.73
N THR A 89 -9.17 3.53 6.84
CA THR A 89 -8.08 4.02 7.69
C THR A 89 -7.03 4.67 6.80
N PHE A 90 -6.49 5.81 7.24
CA PHE A 90 -5.48 6.58 6.51
C PHE A 90 -4.29 6.87 7.40
N LEU A 91 -3.12 7.11 6.81
CA LEU A 91 -2.00 7.76 7.51
C LEU A 91 -2.28 9.28 7.57
N SER A 92 -3.46 9.64 8.07
CA SER A 92 -3.90 11.01 8.28
C SER A 92 -3.07 11.69 9.38
N THR A 93 -3.18 13.02 9.50
CA THR A 93 -2.52 13.79 10.56
C THR A 93 -2.72 13.17 11.96
N ASP A 94 -3.95 12.75 12.29
CA ASP A 94 -4.24 12.12 13.59
C ASP A 94 -3.49 10.81 13.78
N ASN A 95 -3.45 9.94 12.76
CA ASN A 95 -2.75 8.68 12.83
C ASN A 95 -1.22 8.85 12.79
N GLN A 96 -0.70 9.93 12.22
CA GLN A 96 0.73 10.27 12.31
C GLN A 96 1.11 10.70 13.73
N LEU A 97 0.23 11.43 14.44
CA LEU A 97 0.44 11.82 15.84
C LEU A 97 0.41 10.59 16.78
N LEU A 98 -0.45 9.63 16.51
CA LEU A 98 -0.59 8.42 17.32
C LEU A 98 0.48 7.36 17.01
N TYR A 99 0.88 7.24 15.75
CA TYR A 99 1.76 6.18 15.28
C TYR A 99 2.93 6.77 14.48
N PRO A 100 4.12 6.88 15.07
CA PRO A 100 5.27 7.53 14.42
C PRO A 100 5.66 6.93 13.06
N VAL A 101 5.45 5.63 12.85
CA VAL A 101 5.69 4.99 11.53
C VAL A 101 4.81 5.57 10.43
N CYS A 102 3.57 5.99 10.74
CA CYS A 102 2.71 6.67 9.78
C CYS A 102 3.33 8.01 9.36
N GLY A 103 3.88 8.76 10.32
CA GLY A 103 4.58 10.02 10.06
C GLY A 103 5.80 9.83 9.17
N ALA A 104 6.67 8.85 9.47
CA ALA A 104 7.87 8.61 8.68
C ALA A 104 7.58 8.20 7.23
N VAL A 105 6.55 7.36 7.02
CA VAL A 105 6.14 6.97 5.66
C VAL A 105 5.51 8.15 4.93
N ALA A 106 4.63 8.92 5.58
CA ALA A 106 4.03 10.12 5.00
C ALA A 106 5.11 11.14 4.60
N ALA A 107 6.04 11.44 5.50
CA ALA A 107 7.17 12.35 5.24
C ALA A 107 8.06 11.85 4.11
N ALA A 108 8.36 10.54 4.06
CA ALA A 108 9.18 9.94 2.99
C ALA A 108 8.57 10.15 1.60
N PHE A 109 7.24 10.06 1.46
CA PHE A 109 6.55 10.31 0.19
C PHE A 109 6.23 11.79 -0.07
N GLN A 110 6.14 12.64 0.96
CA GLN A 110 5.99 14.09 0.81
C GLN A 110 7.31 14.78 0.41
N ALA A 111 8.45 14.17 0.76
CA ALA A 111 9.77 14.75 0.53
C ALA A 111 10.01 15.11 -0.95
N PRO A 112 10.51 16.33 -1.25
CA PRO A 112 10.75 16.79 -2.62
C PRO A 112 11.61 15.84 -3.45
N GLU A 113 12.63 15.21 -2.86
CA GLU A 113 13.51 14.28 -3.56
C GLU A 113 12.78 13.00 -3.97
N THR A 114 11.83 12.53 -3.15
CA THR A 114 11.01 11.35 -3.47
C THR A 114 10.03 11.70 -4.56
N VAL A 115 9.36 12.86 -4.48
CA VAL A 115 8.48 13.36 -5.53
C VAL A 115 9.22 13.50 -6.87
N ALA A 116 10.44 14.06 -6.86
CA ALA A 116 11.27 14.16 -8.06
C ALA A 116 11.67 12.78 -8.62
N THR A 117 11.87 11.79 -7.75
CA THR A 117 12.16 10.40 -8.16
C THR A 117 10.92 9.76 -8.80
N LEU A 118 9.74 9.93 -8.21
CA LEU A 118 8.48 9.46 -8.80
C LEU A 118 8.25 10.07 -10.18
N ALA A 119 8.44 11.39 -10.31
CA ALA A 119 8.26 12.10 -11.57
C ALA A 119 9.20 11.59 -12.66
N ARG A 120 10.49 11.40 -12.32
CA ARG A 120 11.49 10.83 -13.24
C ARG A 120 11.19 9.39 -13.62
N GLN A 121 10.92 8.53 -12.63
CA GLN A 121 10.82 7.08 -12.84
C GLN A 121 9.55 6.68 -13.58
N PHE A 122 8.43 7.35 -13.27
CA PHE A 122 7.12 6.97 -13.77
C PHE A 122 6.51 7.96 -14.77
N GLY A 123 7.19 9.10 -15.01
CA GLY A 123 6.75 10.10 -15.99
C GLY A 123 5.47 10.83 -15.58
N VAL A 124 5.34 11.17 -14.30
CA VAL A 124 4.14 11.80 -13.72
C VAL A 124 4.47 13.18 -13.14
N ASP A 125 3.57 14.15 -13.30
CA ASP A 125 3.64 15.43 -12.60
C ASP A 125 2.74 15.40 -11.37
N LEU A 126 3.33 15.70 -10.21
CA LEU A 126 2.69 15.68 -8.90
C LEU A 126 2.64 17.08 -8.27
N GLY A 127 3.09 18.13 -8.97
CA GLY A 127 3.03 19.51 -8.47
C GLY A 127 1.61 19.93 -8.11
N GLY A 128 1.44 20.54 -6.93
CA GLY A 128 0.15 20.98 -6.39
C GLY A 128 -0.78 19.85 -5.93
N SER A 129 -0.42 18.59 -6.13
CA SER A 129 -1.22 17.44 -5.67
C SER A 129 -1.14 17.27 -4.16
N SER A 130 -2.01 16.43 -3.59
CA SER A 130 -1.99 16.09 -2.16
C SER A 130 -1.72 14.59 -1.95
N LEU A 131 -0.85 14.27 -0.99
CA LEU A 131 -0.53 12.89 -0.62
C LEU A 131 -1.66 12.27 0.19
N ARG A 132 -2.12 11.10 -0.26
CA ARG A 132 -3.13 10.27 0.38
C ARG A 132 -2.58 8.87 0.55
N ILE A 133 -2.51 8.37 1.78
CA ILE A 133 -2.06 7.01 2.05
C ILE A 133 -3.14 6.29 2.84
N GLU A 134 -3.75 5.30 2.20
CA GLU A 134 -4.76 4.45 2.80
C GLU A 134 -4.14 3.18 3.35
N TYR A 135 -4.62 2.74 4.50
CA TYR A 135 -4.25 1.49 5.14
C TYR A 135 -5.43 0.52 5.05
N CYS A 136 -5.29 -0.49 4.20
CA CYS A 136 -6.32 -1.47 3.90
C CYS A 136 -6.11 -2.77 4.68
N LEU A 137 -7.20 -3.25 5.28
CA LEU A 137 -7.29 -4.52 5.98
C LEU A 137 -8.49 -5.30 5.45
N ASP A 138 -8.23 -6.15 4.47
CA ASP A 138 -9.26 -6.94 3.80
C ASP A 138 -9.39 -8.31 4.48
N ARG A 139 -10.60 -8.69 4.91
CA ARG A 139 -10.89 -9.98 5.58
C ARG A 139 -11.11 -11.12 4.58
N GLU A 140 -11.03 -12.35 5.05
CA GLU A 140 -11.35 -13.56 4.27
C GLU A 140 -12.66 -13.40 3.49
N GLY A 141 -12.66 -13.79 2.22
CA GLY A 141 -13.79 -13.61 1.31
C GLY A 141 -13.86 -12.26 0.60
N PHE A 142 -13.02 -11.29 0.98
CA PHE A 142 -12.90 -10.02 0.25
C PHE A 142 -12.50 -10.25 -1.20
N TRP A 143 -13.11 -9.46 -2.08
CA TRP A 143 -12.80 -9.38 -3.50
C TRP A 143 -13.15 -7.98 -4.01
N LEU A 144 -12.56 -7.60 -5.13
CA LEU A 144 -12.74 -6.30 -5.76
C LEU A 144 -12.89 -6.51 -7.27
N GLU A 145 -13.99 -5.99 -7.83
CA GLU A 145 -14.29 -6.10 -9.25
C GLU A 145 -13.21 -5.40 -10.11
N PRO A 146 -13.03 -5.82 -11.38
CA PRO A 146 -12.23 -5.08 -12.33
C PRO A 146 -12.65 -3.62 -12.38
N HIS A 147 -11.71 -2.70 -12.14
CA HIS A 147 -11.96 -1.26 -12.20
C HIS A 147 -10.71 -0.52 -12.66
N THR A 148 -10.92 0.73 -13.07
CA THR A 148 -9.86 1.73 -13.21
C THR A 148 -9.97 2.72 -12.06
N ASP A 149 -8.85 3.37 -11.75
CA ASP A 149 -8.83 4.40 -10.72
C ASP A 149 -9.59 5.65 -11.18
N ILE A 150 -10.30 6.30 -10.25
CA ILE A 150 -10.98 7.56 -10.53
C ILE A 150 -9.98 8.63 -10.99
N GLY A 151 -10.41 9.47 -11.95
CA GLY A 151 -9.52 10.47 -12.59
C GLY A 151 -8.98 11.57 -11.68
N ALA A 152 -9.32 11.57 -10.39
CA ALA A 152 -8.72 12.43 -9.37
C ALA A 152 -7.37 11.90 -8.84
N LYS A 153 -7.04 10.63 -9.05
CA LYS A 153 -5.73 10.04 -8.71
C LYS A 153 -4.76 10.23 -9.86
N LEU A 154 -3.60 10.81 -9.57
CA LEU A 154 -2.52 11.03 -10.55
C LEU A 154 -1.50 9.89 -10.57
N PHE A 155 -1.44 9.13 -9.47
CA PHE A 155 -0.47 8.07 -9.24
C PHE A 155 -1.06 7.05 -8.28
N THR A 156 -0.74 5.77 -8.49
CA THR A 156 -1.12 4.69 -7.58
C THR A 156 0.05 3.76 -7.33
N MET A 157 0.34 3.53 -6.06
CA MET A 157 1.27 2.53 -5.58
C MET A 157 0.62 1.71 -4.48
N LEU A 158 0.69 0.39 -4.59
CA LEU A 158 0.29 -0.54 -3.54
C LEU A 158 1.53 -1.17 -2.93
N VAL A 159 1.53 -1.32 -1.61
CA VAL A 159 2.58 -2.07 -0.89
C VAL A 159 1.93 -3.14 -0.03
N TYR A 160 2.36 -4.38 -0.22
CA TYR A 160 1.78 -5.55 0.42
C TYR A 160 2.49 -5.86 1.74
N LEU A 161 1.72 -6.01 2.81
CA LEU A 161 2.23 -6.15 4.18
C LEU A 161 1.65 -7.39 4.88
N SER A 162 1.04 -8.31 4.13
CA SER A 162 0.57 -9.60 4.63
C SER A 162 1.77 -10.51 4.94
N THR A 163 1.69 -11.26 6.03
CA THR A 163 2.76 -12.19 6.48
C THR A 163 2.32 -13.65 6.56
N GLY A 164 1.06 -13.94 6.21
CA GLY A 164 0.51 -15.30 6.21
C GLY A 164 1.04 -16.17 5.05
N PRO A 165 0.79 -17.50 5.09
CA PRO A 165 1.28 -18.43 4.08
C PRO A 165 0.78 -18.11 2.66
N ASP A 166 -0.40 -17.49 2.55
CA ASP A 166 -0.99 -17.11 1.27
C ASP A 166 -0.44 -15.79 0.71
N ALA A 167 0.40 -15.05 1.47
CA ALA A 167 0.75 -13.66 1.19
C ALA A 167 1.19 -13.44 -0.26
N GLU A 168 2.03 -14.32 -0.81
CA GLU A 168 2.50 -14.24 -2.20
C GLU A 168 1.38 -14.13 -3.23
N ASN A 169 0.22 -14.76 -2.98
CA ASN A 169 -0.94 -14.76 -3.86
C ASN A 169 -1.95 -13.63 -3.56
N LEU A 170 -1.69 -12.78 -2.57
CA LEU A 170 -2.60 -11.70 -2.16
C LEU A 170 -2.31 -10.35 -2.82
N GLY A 171 -1.42 -10.32 -3.81
CA GLY A 171 -1.19 -9.11 -4.60
C GLY A 171 -2.38 -8.75 -5.51
N THR A 172 -2.28 -7.58 -6.11
CA THR A 172 -3.29 -7.01 -7.01
C THR A 172 -3.31 -7.79 -8.33
N ASP A 173 -4.51 -8.09 -8.82
CA ASP A 173 -4.67 -8.64 -10.17
C ASP A 173 -4.58 -7.52 -11.20
N ILE A 174 -3.81 -7.80 -12.24
CA ILE A 174 -3.65 -6.97 -13.43
C ILE A 174 -4.56 -7.57 -14.50
N MET A 175 -5.38 -6.74 -15.12
CA MET A 175 -6.45 -7.17 -16.00
C MET A 175 -6.37 -6.46 -17.35
N ASP A 176 -6.83 -7.12 -18.41
CA ASP A 176 -6.81 -6.59 -19.78
C ASP A 176 -8.10 -5.84 -20.16
N GLY A 177 -9.11 -5.82 -19.29
CA GLY A 177 -10.36 -5.14 -19.55
C GLY A 177 -11.41 -5.26 -18.43
N PRO A 178 -12.59 -4.61 -18.62
CA PRO A 178 -13.68 -4.59 -17.64
C PRO A 178 -14.30 -5.96 -17.37
N GLU A 179 -14.17 -6.90 -18.30
CA GLU A 179 -14.69 -8.26 -18.17
C GLU A 179 -13.87 -9.13 -17.20
N GLY A 180 -12.72 -8.62 -16.73
CA GLY A 180 -11.88 -9.29 -15.74
C GLY A 180 -10.94 -10.35 -16.32
N GLY A 181 -10.54 -10.22 -17.60
CA GLY A 181 -9.51 -11.06 -18.18
C GLY A 181 -8.20 -10.91 -17.39
N HIS A 182 -7.69 -12.03 -16.88
CA HIS A 182 -6.55 -12.04 -15.97
C HIS A 182 -5.24 -12.03 -16.78
N ALA A 183 -4.58 -10.88 -16.82
CA ALA A 183 -3.31 -10.71 -17.53
C ALA A 183 -2.10 -11.04 -16.64
N GLY A 184 -2.24 -10.85 -15.33
CA GLY A 184 -1.18 -11.16 -14.37
C GLY A 184 -1.56 -10.80 -12.94
N ARG A 185 -0.62 -11.01 -12.02
CA ARG A 185 -0.79 -10.67 -10.61
C ARG A 185 0.53 -10.17 -10.05
N ALA A 186 0.49 -9.05 -9.33
CA ALA A 186 1.64 -8.63 -8.56
C ALA A 186 1.93 -9.63 -7.43
N SER A 187 3.20 -9.86 -7.11
CA SER A 187 3.56 -10.61 -5.91
C SER A 187 2.95 -9.91 -4.69
N GLY A 188 2.23 -10.65 -3.85
CA GLY A 188 1.78 -10.17 -2.55
C GLY A 188 2.78 -10.43 -1.40
N ARG A 189 3.99 -10.90 -1.71
CA ARG A 189 5.04 -11.13 -0.71
C ARG A 189 5.25 -9.88 0.13
N PHE A 190 5.56 -10.09 1.40
CA PHE A 190 5.77 -9.02 2.34
C PHE A 190 6.77 -7.97 1.82
N ASN A 191 6.41 -6.69 1.94
CA ASN A 191 7.21 -5.53 1.55
C ASN A 191 7.55 -5.49 0.03
N THR A 192 6.70 -6.07 -0.80
CA THR A 192 6.71 -5.86 -2.27
C THR A 192 5.61 -4.88 -2.68
N GLY A 193 5.68 -4.36 -3.89
CA GLY A 193 4.70 -3.39 -4.35
C GLY A 193 4.43 -3.41 -5.85
N LEU A 194 3.37 -2.69 -6.22
CA LEU A 194 2.92 -2.47 -7.58
C LEU A 194 2.70 -0.96 -7.78
N VAL A 195 3.22 -0.40 -8.87
CA VAL A 195 3.01 0.99 -9.28
C VAL A 195 2.35 1.03 -10.65
N PHE A 196 1.41 1.95 -10.85
CA PHE A 196 0.90 2.32 -12.17
C PHE A 196 0.41 3.77 -12.15
N ILE A 197 0.38 4.39 -13.34
CA ILE A 197 -0.22 5.71 -13.54
C ILE A 197 -1.68 5.50 -13.97
N PRO A 198 -2.68 5.96 -13.20
CA PRO A 198 -4.09 5.77 -13.53
C PRO A 198 -4.42 6.19 -14.97
N GLY A 199 -5.08 5.30 -15.70
CA GLY A 199 -5.52 5.48 -17.08
C GLY A 199 -6.83 4.75 -17.35
N SER A 200 -7.42 4.98 -18.53
CA SER A 200 -8.67 4.32 -18.94
C SER A 200 -8.51 2.82 -19.23
N ASP A 201 -7.27 2.35 -19.36
CA ASP A 201 -6.86 0.99 -19.67
C ASP A 201 -6.15 0.29 -18.50
N THR A 202 -5.95 0.97 -17.37
CA THR A 202 -5.26 0.41 -16.19
C THR A 202 -6.21 -0.43 -15.33
N TRP A 203 -6.80 -1.46 -15.93
CA TRP A 203 -7.77 -2.35 -15.29
C TRP A 203 -7.09 -3.24 -14.25
N HIS A 204 -7.57 -3.17 -13.02
CA HIS A 204 -7.04 -3.95 -11.92
C HIS A 204 -8.14 -4.31 -10.92
N GLY A 205 -7.80 -5.21 -10.00
CA GLY A 205 -8.74 -5.61 -8.97
C GLY A 205 -8.15 -6.64 -8.01
N PHE A 206 -9.04 -7.35 -7.34
CA PHE A 206 -8.70 -8.48 -6.49
C PHE A 206 -9.76 -9.57 -6.72
N ALA A 207 -9.51 -10.41 -7.72
CA ALA A 207 -10.38 -11.49 -8.12
C ALA A 207 -10.62 -12.47 -6.97
N ARG A 208 -11.85 -13.00 -6.89
CA ARG A 208 -12.27 -13.91 -5.82
C ARG A 208 -11.29 -15.07 -5.66
N ARG A 209 -10.71 -15.20 -4.48
CA ARG A 209 -9.86 -16.34 -4.08
C ARG A 209 -9.92 -16.54 -2.57
N PRO A 210 -9.81 -17.80 -2.09
CA PRO A 210 -9.69 -18.06 -0.66
C PRO A 210 -8.33 -17.54 -0.16
N PHE A 211 -8.31 -17.03 1.06
CA PHE A 211 -7.09 -16.73 1.79
C PHE A 211 -7.40 -16.73 3.28
N GLN A 212 -6.38 -16.99 4.10
CA GLN A 212 -6.51 -16.99 5.55
C GLN A 212 -6.01 -15.69 6.19
N GLY A 213 -6.71 -15.25 7.23
CA GLY A 213 -6.36 -14.08 8.02
C GLY A 213 -6.69 -12.75 7.33
N ILE A 214 -5.81 -11.77 7.49
CA ILE A 214 -6.03 -10.40 6.98
C ILE A 214 -5.04 -10.10 5.85
N ARG A 215 -5.60 -9.74 4.69
CA ARG A 215 -4.83 -9.15 3.60
C ARG A 215 -4.57 -7.69 3.93
N ARG A 216 -3.29 -7.35 4.14
CA ARG A 216 -2.86 -6.00 4.52
C ARG A 216 -2.13 -5.33 3.38
N THR A 217 -2.54 -4.11 3.05
CA THR A 217 -1.96 -3.33 1.98
C THR A 217 -2.01 -1.86 2.36
N ILE A 218 -0.98 -1.09 2.03
CA ILE A 218 -1.13 0.36 1.96
C ILE A 218 -1.26 0.79 0.50
N ILE A 219 -2.11 1.78 0.24
CA ILE A 219 -2.32 2.36 -1.07
C ILE A 219 -1.91 3.83 -1.00
N ILE A 220 -0.87 4.18 -1.74
CA ILE A 220 -0.31 5.52 -1.84
C ILE A 220 -0.82 6.14 -3.12
N ASN A 221 -1.51 7.26 -2.99
CA ASN A 221 -1.99 8.06 -4.09
C ASN A 221 -1.53 9.51 -3.94
N TYR A 222 -1.29 10.16 -5.07
CA TYR A 222 -1.29 11.61 -5.15
C TYR A 222 -2.58 12.03 -5.84
N VAL A 223 -3.37 12.86 -5.17
CA VAL A 223 -4.70 13.27 -5.64
C VAL A 223 -4.71 14.74 -6.05
N LYS A 224 -5.54 15.07 -7.03
CA LYS A 224 -5.68 16.44 -7.55
C LYS A 224 -6.18 17.42 -6.47
N PRO A 225 -5.94 18.75 -6.65
CA PRO A 225 -6.38 19.78 -5.70
C PRO A 225 -7.88 19.75 -5.38
N GLU A 226 -8.73 19.27 -6.31
CA GLU A 226 -10.18 19.21 -6.11
C GLU A 226 -10.62 18.10 -5.13
N TRP A 227 -9.69 17.30 -4.60
CA TRP A 227 -9.98 16.28 -3.60
C TRP A 227 -10.56 16.90 -2.32
N ARG A 228 -11.84 16.61 -2.06
CA ARG A 228 -12.62 17.25 -0.99
C ARG A 228 -12.44 16.61 0.38
N ALA A 229 -12.16 15.31 0.44
CA ALA A 229 -12.03 14.57 1.69
C ALA A 229 -10.64 14.81 2.31
N ARG A 230 -10.40 16.03 2.79
CA ARG A 230 -9.08 16.46 3.29
C ARG A 230 -8.61 15.65 4.51
N HIS A 231 -9.53 15.09 5.30
CA HIS A 231 -9.22 14.22 6.44
C HIS A 231 -8.54 12.90 6.04
N GLU A 232 -8.60 12.51 4.75
CA GLU A 232 -7.90 11.33 4.23
C GLU A 232 -6.44 11.61 3.84
N LEU A 233 -6.04 12.88 3.85
CA LEU A 233 -4.72 13.31 3.38
C LEU A 233 -3.69 13.24 4.51
N ALA A 234 -2.45 12.92 4.14
CA ALA A 234 -1.33 12.92 5.06
C ALA A 234 -0.99 14.35 5.52
N PHE A 235 -1.01 15.31 4.58
CA PHE A 235 -0.75 16.72 4.81
C PHE A 235 -1.87 17.57 4.20
N PRO A 236 -2.99 17.78 4.92
CA PRO A 236 -4.21 18.35 4.35
C PRO A 236 -4.07 19.80 3.89
N THR A 237 -3.06 20.53 4.35
CA THR A 237 -2.79 21.93 4.04
C THR A 237 -1.47 22.17 3.29
N GLU A 238 -0.70 21.12 3.00
CA GLU A 238 0.63 21.22 2.38
C GLU A 238 0.67 20.38 1.10
N PRO A 239 0.10 20.87 -0.01
CA PRO A 239 0.24 20.22 -1.31
C PRO A 239 1.71 20.14 -1.74
N VAL A 240 2.02 19.10 -2.50
CA VAL A 240 3.36 18.80 -2.99
C VAL A 240 3.88 19.92 -3.89
N GLY A 241 5.13 20.35 -3.68
CA GLY A 241 5.79 21.32 -4.56
C GLY A 241 5.28 22.76 -4.46
N LEU A 242 4.43 23.07 -3.48
CA LEU A 242 4.11 24.44 -3.10
C LEU A 242 4.83 24.76 -1.77
N PRO A 243 5.47 25.96 -1.66
CA PRO A 243 6.17 26.38 -0.46
C PRO A 243 5.23 26.69 0.72
#